data_AF-A0A1G2CB95-F1
#
_entry.id   AF-A0A1G2CB95-F1
#
_cell.length_a   1.000
_cell.length_b   1.000
_cell.length_c   1.000
_cell.angle_alpha   90.00
_cell.angle_beta   90.00
_cell.angle_gamma   90.00
#
_symmetry.space_group_name_H-M   'P 1'
#
loop_
_entity.id
_entity.type
_entity.pdbx_description
1 polymer ?
#
loop_
_entity_poly.entity_id
_entity_poly.type
_entity_poly.pdbx_seq_one_letter_code
_entity_poly.pdbx_strand_id
1 'polypeptide(L)' 'MLLAGYSAKTEKASAVAKASTKLDALKFFLQIMNQCKELTDPKYVEISKPLERIGKMLGGWQKQILGTGSR' A
#
# COMPACT_ATOMS: atom_id res chain seq x y z
N MET A 1 1.29 -27.77 -19.24
CA MET A 1 1.38 -27.40 -17.80
C MET A 1 2.15 -26.08 -17.65
N LEU A 2 1.55 -24.95 -18.04
CA LEU A 2 2.21 -23.62 -17.99
C LEU A 2 1.38 -22.52 -17.30
N LEU A 3 0.09 -22.78 -17.01
CA LEU A 3 -0.82 -21.77 -16.45
C LEU A 3 -0.63 -21.54 -14.94
N ALA A 4 -0.18 -22.56 -14.19
CA ALA A 4 -0.10 -22.51 -12.72
C ALA A 4 0.94 -21.51 -12.19
N GLY A 5 2.04 -21.27 -12.94
CA GLY A 5 3.07 -20.30 -12.54
C GLY A 5 2.64 -18.83 -12.74
N TYR A 6 1.73 -18.57 -13.68
CA TYR A 6 1.26 -17.21 -13.98
C TYR A 6 0.18 -16.74 -12.99
N SER A 7 -0.76 -17.61 -12.59
CA SER A 7 -1.81 -17.26 -11.61
C SER A 7 -1.24 -16.77 -10.29
N ALA A 8 -0.14 -17.36 -9.81
CA ALA A 8 0.48 -16.93 -8.56
C ALA A 8 1.06 -15.50 -8.61
N LYS A 9 1.50 -15.01 -9.79
CA LYS A 9 1.96 -13.63 -9.97
C LYS A 9 0.77 -12.65 -10.00
N THR A 10 -0.31 -12.99 -10.71
CA THR A 10 -1.52 -12.16 -10.79
C THR A 10 -2.26 -12.09 -9.45
N GLU A 11 -2.31 -13.18 -8.68
CA GLU A 11 -2.89 -13.18 -7.34
C GLU A 11 -2.08 -12.31 -6.37
N LYS A 12 -0.75 -12.40 -6.40
CA LYS A 12 0.13 -11.53 -5.61
C LYS A 12 0.00 -10.06 -6.01
N ALA A 13 -0.07 -9.77 -7.30
CA ALA A 13 -0.32 -8.41 -7.81
C ALA A 13 -1.66 -7.86 -7.32
N SER A 14 -2.72 -8.67 -7.41
CA SER A 14 -4.06 -8.30 -6.93
C SER A 14 -4.09 -8.07 -5.42
N ALA A 15 -3.41 -8.92 -4.64
CA ALA A 15 -3.31 -8.76 -3.19
C ALA A 15 -2.60 -7.47 -2.79
N VAL A 16 -1.47 -7.15 -3.43
CA VAL A 16 -0.72 -5.91 -3.19
C VAL A 16 -1.53 -4.69 -3.65
N ALA A 17 -2.22 -4.76 -4.80
CA ALA A 17 -3.11 -3.69 -5.26
C ALA A 17 -4.25 -3.41 -4.26
N LYS A 18 -4.93 -4.46 -3.78
CA LYS A 18 -5.98 -4.33 -2.75
C LYS A 18 -5.43 -3.74 -1.44
N ALA A 19 -4.23 -4.15 -1.02
CA ALA A 19 -3.58 -3.58 0.15
C ALA A 19 -3.23 -2.10 -0.04
N SER A 20 -2.75 -1.71 -1.22
CA SER A 20 -2.48 -0.31 -1.57
C SER A 20 -3.74 0.54 -1.52
N THR A 21 -4.87 0.06 -2.06
CA THR A 21 -6.16 0.77 -1.99
C THR A 21 -6.61 0.98 -0.54
N LYS A 22 -6.48 -0.05 0.31
CA LYS A 22 -6.81 0.08 1.75
C LYS A 22 -5.90 1.10 2.45
N LEU A 23 -4.62 1.10 2.12
CA LEU A 23 -3.66 2.05 2.68
C LEU A 23 -3.94 3.49 2.24
N ASP A 24 -4.35 3.68 0.99
CA ASP A 24 -4.76 4.98 0.47
C ASP A 24 -6.00 5.52 1.19
N ALA A 25 -7.01 4.66 1.40
CA ALA A 25 -8.18 5.01 2.20
C ALA A 25 -7.81 5.40 3.65
N LEU A 26 -6.88 4.68 4.30
CA LEU A 26 -6.40 5.03 5.63
C LEU A 26 -5.69 6.40 5.67
N LYS A 27 -4.87 6.71 4.66
CA LYS A 27 -4.25 8.03 4.54
C LYS A 27 -5.28 9.13 4.33
N PHE A 28 -6.29 8.87 3.50
CA PHE A 28 -7.41 9.79 3.29
C PHE A 28 -8.17 10.07 4.58
N PHE A 29 -8.54 9.04 5.35
CA PHE A 29 -9.20 9.22 6.64
C PHE A 29 -8.30 9.95 7.65
N LEU A 30 -7.01 9.64 7.69
CA LEU A 30 -6.05 10.36 8.55
C LEU A 30 -5.97 11.84 8.18
N GLN A 31 -5.97 12.16 6.88
CA GLN A 31 -5.99 13.54 6.39
C GLN A 31 -7.30 14.24 6.78
N ILE A 32 -8.46 13.58 6.67
CA ILE A 32 -9.74 14.11 7.14
C ILE A 32 -9.72 14.39 8.65
N MET A 33 -9.26 13.44 9.47
CA MET A 33 -9.13 13.63 10.92
C MET A 33 -8.26 14.84 11.27
N ASN A 34 -7.19 15.06 10.49
CA ASN A 34 -6.35 16.25 10.64
C ASN A 34 -7.08 17.55 10.25
N GLN A 35 -7.88 17.54 9.17
CA GLN A 35 -8.69 18.69 8.77
C GLN A 35 -9.78 19.03 9.81
N CYS A 36 -10.37 18.01 10.43
CA CYS A 36 -11.33 18.20 11.51
C CYS A 36 -10.69 18.72 12.81
N LYS A 37 -9.36 18.86 12.89
CA LYS A 37 -8.60 19.23 14.10
C LYS A 37 -8.84 18.31 15.32
N GLU A 38 -9.43 17.14 15.10
CA GLU A 38 -9.69 16.12 16.14
C GLU A 38 -8.41 15.42 16.58
N LEU A 39 -7.34 15.54 15.78
CA LEU A 39 -6.06 14.90 16.01
C LEU A 39 -4.99 15.94 16.37
N THR A 40 -4.34 15.77 17.52
CA THR A 40 -3.17 16.57 17.89
C THR A 40 -1.98 16.18 16.99
N ASP A 41 -1.20 17.15 16.52
CA ASP A 41 0.03 16.96 15.72
C ASP A 41 0.90 15.73 16.08
N PRO A 42 1.26 15.48 17.35
CA PRO A 42 2.05 14.30 17.72
C PRO A 42 1.36 12.98 17.36
N LYS A 43 0.04 12.86 17.58
CA LYS A 43 -0.74 11.66 17.25
C LYS A 43 -0.82 11.44 15.74
N TYR A 44 -0.96 12.53 14.97
CA TYR A 44 -0.93 12.46 13.50
C TYR A 44 0.40 11.89 13.00
N VAL A 45 1.51 12.38 13.53
CA VAL A 45 2.86 11.92 13.16
C VAL A 45 3.09 10.46 13.55
N GLU A 46 2.61 10.03 14.72
CA GLU A 46 2.70 8.63 15.16
C GLU A 46 1.96 7.66 14.24
N ILE A 47 0.80 8.05 13.72
CA ILE A 47 -0.01 7.20 12.81
C ILE A 47 0.48 7.31 11.36
N SER A 48 0.95 8.48 10.94
CA SER A 48 1.47 8.73 9.59
C SER A 48 2.76 7.95 9.29
N LYS A 49 3.69 7.87 10.25
CA LYS A 49 4.98 7.15 10.12
C LYS A 49 4.82 5.69 9.64
N PRO A 50 4.00 4.82 10.28
CA PRO A 50 3.81 3.46 9.81
C PRO A 50 3.06 3.40 8.46
N LEU A 51 2.08 4.29 8.21
CA LEU A 51 1.39 4.36 6.92
C LEU A 51 2.34 4.68 5.76
N GLU A 52 3.30 5.58 5.97
CA GLU A 52 4.30 5.92 4.97
C GLU A 52 5.27 4.74 4.73
N ARG A 53 5.69 4.06 5.80
CA ARG A 53 6.54 2.86 5.72
C ARG A 53 5.86 1.74 4.93
N ILE A 54 4.60 1.44 5.25
CA ILE A 54 3.84 0.40 4.55
C ILE A 54 3.62 0.81 3.09
N GLY A 55 3.37 2.09 2.80
CA GLY A 55 3.26 2.60 1.44
C GLY A 55 4.55 2.39 0.61
N LYS A 56 5.72 2.66 1.21
CA LYS A 56 7.03 2.39 0.58
C LYS A 56 7.24 0.90 0.30
N MET A 57 6.86 0.03 1.24
CA MET A 57 6.96 -1.43 1.07
C MET A 57 6.03 -1.93 -0.03
N LEU A 58 4.76 -1.51 -0.03
CA LEU A 58 3.80 -1.90 -1.06
C LEU A 58 4.20 -1.38 -2.45
N GLY A 59 4.67 -0.14 -2.56
CA GLY A 59 5.18 0.41 -3.81
C GLY A 59 6.41 -0.34 -4.32
N GLY A 60 7.32 -0.74 -3.42
CA GLY A 60 8.46 -1.60 -3.75
C GLY A 60 8.04 -2.97 -4.27
N TRP A 61 7.07 -3.61 -3.61
CA TRP A 61 6.52 -4.89 -4.04
C TRP A 61 5.77 -4.79 -5.36
N GLN A 62 5.01 -3.73 -5.60
CA GLN A 62 4.36 -3.48 -6.90
C GLN A 62 5.40 -3.38 -8.02
N LYS A 63 6.49 -2.61 -7.81
CA LYS A 63 7.59 -2.51 -8.77
C LYS A 63 8.30 -3.85 -9.01
N GLN A 64 8.49 -4.66 -7.97
CA GLN A 64 9.11 -5.98 -8.11
C GLN A 64 8.20 -6.96 -8.87
N ILE A 65 6.89 -6.95 -8.59
CA ILE A 65 5.92 -7.82 -9.25
C ILE A 65 5.71 -7.41 -10.72
N LEU A 66 5.67 -6.11 -11.02
CA LEU A 66 5.53 -5.58 -12.38
C LEU A 66 6.85 -5.61 -13.18
N GLY A 67 7.98 -5.39 -12.51
CA GLY A 67 9.32 -5.33 -13.10
C GLY A 67 9.99 -6.70 -13.33
N THR A 68 9.43 -7.80 -12.80
CA THR A 68 9.93 -9.18 -13.05
C THR A 68 9.43 -9.76 -14.38
N GLY A 69 9.38 -8.91 -15.42
CA GLY A 69 9.15 -9.25 -16.82
C GLY A 69 10.22 -8.73 -17.78
N SER A 70 11.28 -8.10 -17.28
CA SER A 70 12.44 -7.70 -18.08
C SER A 70 13.68 -8.47 -17.63
N ARG A 71 13.77 -9.72 -18.09
CA ARG A 71 14.97 -10.53 -18.32
C ARG A 71 14.58 -11.84 -18.97
#